data_AF-A0A7S2MFY1-F1
#
_entry.id   AF-A0A7S2MFY1-F1
#
_cell.length_a   1.000
_cell.length_b   1.000
_cell.length_c   1.000
_cell.angle_alpha   90.00
_cell.angle_beta   90.00
_cell.angle_gamma   90.00
#
_symmetry.space_group_name_H-M   'P 1'
#
loop_
_entity.id
_entity.type
_entity.pdbx_description
1 polymer ?
#
loop_
_entity_poly.entity_id
_entity_poly.type
_entity_poly.pdbx_seq_one_letter_code
_entity_poly.pdbx_strand_id
1 'polypeptide(L)'
;MFREKSGVNRFFHIKLEKETPAQAGMGGGSSNAATAFFGANALCGSPASSEDLLQWADDPVIGSDATFFLSEGTAYCTGRGEIVTPVAPLPVPDDLSVYLVKPRYGLSTPKVFKALDLSAVSPVDPEELLKTFQEKGVDHTTAWVNDLEAPAFEVCPELGDLKSFLAGEQWGFPAVLLSGS
;
A
#
# COMPACT_ATOMS: atom_id res chain seq x y z
N MET A 1 4.94 23.07 0.97
CA MET A 1 3.82 22.53 0.17
C MET A 1 2.43 22.97 0.64
N PHE A 2 1.80 22.45 1.71
CA PHE A 2 0.41 22.85 2.06
C PHE A 2 0.20 24.38 2.10
N ARG A 3 1.01 25.10 2.87
CA ARG A 3 0.95 26.58 2.99
C ARG A 3 1.13 27.30 1.64
N GLU A 4 2.01 26.76 0.81
CA GLU A 4 2.33 27.32 -0.50
C GLU A 4 1.17 27.15 -1.49
N LYS A 5 0.56 25.95 -1.53
CA LYS A 5 -0.55 25.66 -2.44
C LYS A 5 -1.89 26.25 -1.97
N SER A 6 -2.13 26.31 -0.65
CA SER A 6 -3.35 26.88 -0.05
C SER A 6 -3.32 28.40 0.16
N GLY A 7 -2.13 29.03 0.10
CA GLY A 7 -1.93 30.42 0.49
C GLY A 7 -2.06 30.69 2.00
N VAL A 8 -2.30 29.67 2.84
CA VAL A 8 -2.46 29.83 4.28
C VAL A 8 -1.13 30.11 4.96
N ASN A 9 -1.05 31.24 5.65
CA ASN A 9 0.14 31.62 6.42
C ASN A 9 0.05 31.20 7.90
N ARG A 10 -0.15 29.89 8.15
CA ARG A 10 -0.14 29.30 9.49
C ARG A 10 0.97 28.28 9.61
N PHE A 11 1.65 28.25 10.75
CA PHE A 11 2.69 27.27 11.06
C PHE A 11 2.11 26.16 11.94
N PHE A 12 2.67 24.96 11.78
CA PHE A 12 2.21 23.76 12.47
C PHE A 12 3.38 23.13 13.21
N HIS A 13 3.10 22.64 14.42
CA HIS A 13 3.97 21.70 15.10
C HIS A 13 3.46 20.30 14.82
N ILE A 14 4.31 19.42 14.32
CA ILE A 14 3.95 18.04 13.97
C ILE A 14 4.72 17.11 14.89
N LYS A 15 3.98 16.23 15.57
CA LYS A 15 4.53 15.10 16.32
C LYS A 15 4.06 13.82 15.64
N LEU A 16 4.98 12.96 15.26
CA LEU A 16 4.69 11.65 14.67
C LEU A 16 5.06 10.56 15.68
N GLU A 17 4.06 9.79 16.11
CA GLU A 17 4.27 8.56 16.86
C GLU A 17 4.15 7.40 15.87
N LYS A 18 5.26 6.67 15.66
CA LYS A 18 5.36 5.70 14.57
C LYS A 18 5.21 4.27 15.10
N GLU A 19 4.00 3.73 14.94
CA GLU A 19 3.71 2.32 15.24
C GLU A 19 3.82 1.43 14.01
N THR A 20 3.50 1.97 12.82
CA THR A 20 3.65 1.25 11.55
C THR A 20 5.12 0.96 11.28
N PRO A 21 5.55 -0.32 11.17
CA PRO A 21 6.94 -0.64 10.96
C PRO A 21 7.52 0.02 9.70
N ALA A 22 8.70 0.60 9.84
CA ALA A 22 9.41 1.20 8.71
C ALA A 22 9.80 0.13 7.69
N GLN A 23 9.77 0.51 6.41
CA GLN A 23 10.17 -0.34 5.27
C GLN A 23 9.43 -1.69 5.23
N ALA A 24 8.15 -1.70 5.62
CA ALA A 24 7.31 -2.90 5.68
C ALA A 24 6.34 -3.05 4.50
N GLY A 25 6.49 -2.24 3.44
CA GLY A 25 5.57 -2.28 2.29
C GLY A 25 4.17 -1.72 2.55
N MET A 26 3.90 -1.15 3.72
CA MET A 26 2.55 -0.72 4.14
C MET A 26 2.23 0.76 3.84
N GLY A 27 2.98 1.43 2.97
CA GLY A 27 2.73 2.85 2.62
C GLY A 27 2.83 3.84 3.80
N GLY A 28 3.48 3.46 4.90
CA GLY A 28 3.41 4.22 6.14
C GLY A 28 3.92 5.66 6.07
N GLY A 29 4.89 5.96 5.20
CA GLY A 29 5.38 7.33 4.99
C GLY A 29 4.37 8.19 4.22
N SER A 30 3.81 7.63 3.14
CA SER A 30 2.76 8.24 2.32
C SER A 30 1.51 8.52 3.15
N SER A 31 1.13 7.59 4.03
CA SER A 31 0.06 7.78 5.01
C SER A 31 0.32 8.99 5.92
N ASN A 32 1.54 9.13 6.45
CA ASN A 32 1.88 10.26 7.31
C ASN A 32 1.77 11.59 6.55
N ALA A 33 2.22 11.64 5.29
CA ALA A 33 2.10 12.83 4.47
C ALA A 33 0.63 13.19 4.19
N ALA A 34 -0.16 12.23 3.71
CA ALA A 34 -1.59 12.41 3.43
C ALA A 34 -2.36 12.90 4.66
N THR A 35 -2.17 12.25 5.81
CA THR A 35 -2.80 12.66 7.08
C THR A 35 -2.34 14.05 7.53
N ALA A 36 -1.06 14.41 7.32
CA ALA A 36 -0.58 15.75 7.63
C ALA A 36 -1.23 16.83 6.75
N PHE A 37 -1.44 16.57 5.46
CA PHE A 37 -2.18 17.47 4.56
C PHE A 37 -3.63 17.61 4.99
N PHE A 38 -4.31 16.49 5.21
CA PHE A 38 -5.70 16.48 5.67
C PHE A 38 -5.86 17.25 6.99
N GLY A 39 -5.02 16.96 7.98
CA GLY A 39 -5.05 17.63 9.28
C GLY A 39 -4.74 19.13 9.19
N ALA A 40 -3.75 19.53 8.39
CA ALA A 40 -3.45 20.95 8.16
C ALA A 40 -4.62 21.69 7.50
N ASN A 41 -5.28 21.06 6.52
CA ASN A 41 -6.47 21.60 5.86
C ASN A 41 -7.61 21.80 6.87
N ALA A 42 -7.93 20.74 7.63
CA ALA A 42 -9.00 20.76 8.63
C ALA A 42 -8.76 21.83 9.72
N LEU A 43 -7.54 21.93 10.24
CA LEU A 43 -7.16 22.93 11.26
C LEU A 43 -7.24 24.38 10.75
N CYS A 44 -7.24 24.57 9.43
CA CYS A 44 -7.35 25.88 8.78
C CYS A 44 -8.74 26.18 8.24
N GLY A 45 -9.76 25.39 8.60
CA GLY A 45 -11.14 25.60 8.16
C GLY A 45 -11.42 25.07 6.76
N SER A 46 -10.65 24.07 6.31
CA SER A 46 -10.77 23.41 5.01
C SER A 46 -10.73 24.35 3.80
N PRO A 47 -9.66 25.17 3.64
CA PRO A 47 -9.50 26.07 2.50
C PRO A 47 -9.31 25.34 1.15
N ALA A 48 -8.91 24.07 1.17
CA ALA A 48 -8.75 23.23 -0.02
C ALA A 48 -9.90 22.22 -0.13
N SER A 49 -10.37 21.95 -1.35
CA SER A 49 -11.29 20.86 -1.64
C SER A 49 -10.61 19.49 -1.52
N SER A 50 -11.38 18.41 -1.53
CA SER A 50 -10.82 17.05 -1.54
C SER A 50 -10.02 16.80 -2.84
N GLU A 51 -10.49 17.33 -3.96
CA GLU A 51 -9.81 17.28 -5.25
C GLU A 51 -8.46 18.01 -5.21
N ASP A 52 -8.40 19.18 -4.57
CA ASP A 52 -7.15 19.91 -4.39
C ASP A 52 -6.15 19.09 -3.56
N LEU A 53 -6.61 18.47 -2.46
CA LEU A 53 -5.76 17.64 -1.61
C LEU A 53 -5.21 16.42 -2.36
N LEU A 54 -6.04 15.76 -3.17
CA LEU A 54 -5.62 14.64 -4.03
C LEU A 54 -4.58 15.09 -5.05
N GLN A 55 -4.83 16.21 -5.74
CA GLN A 55 -3.86 16.79 -6.68
C GLN A 55 -2.54 17.15 -6.00
N TRP A 56 -2.58 17.61 -4.77
CA TRP A 56 -1.37 17.94 -4.02
C TRP A 56 -0.64 16.70 -3.53
N ALA A 57 -1.35 15.62 -3.21
CA ALA A 57 -0.78 14.36 -2.76
C ALA A 57 -0.10 13.57 -3.89
N ASP A 58 -0.53 13.72 -5.15
CA ASP A 58 0.14 13.17 -6.33
C ASP A 58 1.49 13.86 -6.66
N ASP A 59 1.89 14.87 -5.88
CA ASP A 59 3.18 15.51 -6.07
C ASP A 59 4.32 14.48 -5.93
N PRO A 60 5.24 14.36 -6.91
CA PRO A 60 6.31 13.36 -6.90
C PRO A 60 7.20 13.40 -5.66
N VAL A 61 7.25 14.54 -4.97
CA VAL A 61 8.01 14.70 -3.71
C VAL A 61 7.37 13.93 -2.55
N ILE A 62 6.06 13.71 -2.57
CA ILE A 62 5.33 13.00 -1.51
C ILE A 62 5.32 11.49 -1.77
N GLY A 63 5.10 11.09 -3.03
CA GLY A 63 4.99 9.69 -3.45
C GLY A 63 3.56 9.31 -3.83
N SER A 64 3.44 8.42 -4.83
CA SER A 64 2.16 8.06 -5.46
C SER A 64 1.14 7.46 -4.49
N ASP A 65 1.58 6.68 -3.51
CA ASP A 65 0.67 6.03 -2.54
C ASP A 65 -0.07 7.03 -1.63
N ALA A 66 0.32 8.31 -1.58
CA ALA A 66 -0.31 9.27 -0.69
C ALA A 66 -1.76 9.60 -1.09
N THR A 67 -2.09 9.49 -2.37
CA THR A 67 -3.47 9.69 -2.84
C THR A 67 -4.39 8.60 -2.30
N PHE A 68 -3.92 7.35 -2.20
CA PHE A 68 -4.67 6.25 -1.60
C PHE A 68 -5.07 6.54 -0.15
N PHE A 69 -4.18 7.14 0.65
CA PHE A 69 -4.48 7.46 2.05
C PHE A 69 -5.41 8.67 2.26
N LEU A 70 -5.83 9.33 1.17
CA LEU A 70 -6.93 10.29 1.18
C LEU A 70 -8.27 9.65 0.81
N SER A 71 -8.27 8.37 0.41
CA SER A 71 -9.48 7.58 0.16
C SER A 71 -9.92 6.81 1.41
N GLU A 72 -11.13 6.25 1.36
CA GLU A 72 -11.70 5.46 2.46
C GLU A 72 -11.80 3.98 2.07
N GLY A 73 -11.34 3.10 2.94
CA GLY A 73 -11.51 1.65 2.79
C GLY A 73 -10.67 1.05 1.67
N THR A 74 -11.33 0.34 0.75
CA THR A 74 -10.69 -0.40 -0.34
C THR A 74 -10.73 0.41 -1.63
N ALA A 75 -9.64 0.43 -2.39
CA ALA A 75 -9.57 1.11 -3.67
C ALA A 75 -8.81 0.28 -4.72
N TYR A 76 -9.23 0.40 -5.98
CA TYR A 76 -8.48 -0.07 -7.13
C TYR A 76 -7.58 1.06 -7.62
N CYS A 77 -6.27 0.84 -7.62
CA CYS A 77 -5.27 1.85 -7.93
C CYS A 77 -4.54 1.51 -9.23
N THR A 78 -4.38 2.49 -10.11
CA THR A 78 -3.69 2.33 -11.42
C THR A 78 -2.65 3.45 -11.64
N GLY A 79 -1.96 3.41 -12.78
CA GLY A 79 -0.81 4.27 -13.04
C GLY A 79 0.42 3.78 -12.27
N ARG A 80 1.01 4.65 -11.47
CA ARG A 80 2.04 4.38 -10.45
C ARG A 80 1.41 4.17 -9.06
N GLY A 81 0.09 4.11 -8.96
CA GLY A 81 -0.70 4.04 -7.72
C GLY A 81 -1.46 5.33 -7.40
N GLU A 82 -1.25 6.40 -8.16
CA GLU A 82 -1.84 7.72 -7.94
C GLU A 82 -3.30 7.83 -8.36
N ILE A 83 -3.74 7.01 -9.34
CA ILE A 83 -5.12 7.02 -9.84
C ILE A 83 -5.94 6.06 -8.98
N VAL A 84 -6.68 6.62 -8.03
CA VAL A 84 -7.45 5.86 -7.02
C VAL A 84 -8.92 5.83 -7.41
N THR A 85 -9.46 4.63 -7.61
CA THR A 85 -10.89 4.40 -7.82
C THR A 85 -11.45 3.66 -6.59
N PRO A 86 -12.29 4.30 -5.76
CA PRO A 86 -12.91 3.64 -4.62
C PRO A 86 -13.71 2.40 -5.06
N VAL A 87 -13.61 1.33 -4.29
CA VAL A 87 -14.44 0.13 -4.47
C VAL A 87 -15.19 -0.17 -3.18
N ALA A 88 -16.38 -0.77 -3.33
CA ALA A 88 -17.14 -1.21 -2.18
C ALA A 88 -16.31 -2.18 -1.32
N PRO A 89 -16.51 -2.20 0.01
CA PRO A 89 -15.88 -3.18 0.88
C PRO A 89 -16.05 -4.60 0.33
N LEU A 90 -14.94 -5.33 0.24
CA LEU A 90 -14.94 -6.70 -0.25
C LEU A 90 -15.54 -7.62 0.82
N PRO A 91 -16.30 -8.67 0.44
CA PRO A 91 -16.72 -9.69 1.40
C PRO A 91 -15.49 -10.36 2.04
N VAL A 92 -15.42 -10.35 3.36
CA VAL A 92 -14.35 -11.01 4.14
C VAL A 92 -15.00 -11.95 5.15
N PRO A 93 -14.55 -13.20 5.29
CA PRO A 93 -15.02 -14.08 6.35
C PRO A 93 -14.76 -13.49 7.75
N ASP A 94 -15.74 -13.62 8.66
CA ASP A 94 -15.63 -13.12 10.03
C ASP A 94 -14.47 -13.76 10.82
N ASP A 95 -14.04 -14.95 10.42
CA ASP A 95 -12.96 -15.73 11.04
C ASP A 95 -11.60 -15.55 10.34
N LEU A 96 -11.49 -14.66 9.35
CA LEU A 96 -10.22 -14.40 8.67
C LEU A 96 -9.25 -13.67 9.62
N SER A 97 -8.16 -14.35 9.98
CA SER A 97 -7.06 -13.76 10.75
C SER A 97 -5.87 -13.46 9.84
N VAL A 98 -5.45 -12.19 9.80
CA VAL A 98 -4.26 -11.75 9.05
C VAL A 98 -3.13 -11.43 10.02
N TYR A 99 -1.96 -12.01 9.77
CA TYR A 99 -0.76 -11.80 10.58
C TYR A 99 0.28 -11.03 9.78
N LEU A 100 0.81 -9.96 10.37
CA LEU A 100 1.89 -9.18 9.78
C LEU A 100 3.23 -9.65 10.33
N VAL A 101 4.06 -10.21 9.46
CA VAL A 101 5.44 -10.61 9.79
C VAL A 101 6.39 -9.62 9.15
N LYS A 102 7.06 -8.80 9.97
CA LYS A 102 8.09 -7.87 9.49
C LYS A 102 9.49 -8.36 9.91
N PRO A 103 10.31 -8.84 8.97
CA PRO A 103 11.73 -9.11 9.22
C PRO A 103 12.47 -7.85 9.66
N ARG A 104 13.61 -8.03 10.34
CA ARG A 104 14.43 -6.90 10.81
C ARG A 104 15.05 -6.08 9.67
N TYR A 105 15.21 -6.69 8.50
CA TYR A 105 15.71 -6.05 7.29
C TYR A 105 14.57 -5.53 6.42
N GLY A 106 14.83 -4.46 5.66
CA GLY A 106 13.92 -3.92 4.65
C GLY A 106 14.53 -4.05 3.26
N LEU A 107 13.68 -4.13 2.24
CA LEU A 107 14.09 -4.10 0.85
C LEU A 107 14.04 -2.68 0.30
N SER A 108 14.96 -2.39 -0.62
CA SER A 108 14.95 -1.12 -1.35
C SER A 108 14.01 -1.25 -2.52
N THR A 109 12.85 -0.58 -2.47
CA THR A 109 11.87 -0.56 -3.57
C THR A 109 12.52 -0.33 -4.96
N PRO A 110 13.44 0.65 -5.16
CA PRO A 110 14.12 0.80 -6.45
C PRO A 110 14.94 -0.42 -6.92
N LYS A 111 15.49 -1.22 -6.00
CA LYS A 111 16.26 -2.42 -6.36
C LYS A 111 15.34 -3.54 -6.82
N VAL A 112 14.21 -3.74 -6.13
CA VAL A 112 13.21 -4.75 -6.49
C VAL A 112 12.60 -4.42 -7.85
N PHE A 113 12.17 -3.18 -8.06
CA PHE A 113 11.66 -2.71 -9.36
C PHE A 113 12.70 -2.84 -10.48
N LYS A 114 14.00 -2.69 -10.19
CA LYS A 114 15.07 -2.89 -11.18
C LYS A 114 15.27 -4.37 -11.55
N ALA A 115 14.97 -5.29 -10.63
CA ALA A 115 15.05 -6.73 -10.87
C ALA A 115 13.78 -7.29 -11.53
N LEU A 116 12.67 -6.54 -11.55
CA LEU A 116 11.43 -6.95 -12.20
C LEU A 116 11.63 -7.20 -13.70
N ASP A 117 11.36 -8.43 -14.14
CA ASP A 117 11.27 -8.80 -15.55
C ASP A 117 9.81 -8.73 -16.03
N LEU A 118 9.52 -7.74 -16.87
CA LEU A 118 8.18 -7.53 -17.43
C LEU A 118 7.71 -8.67 -18.36
N SER A 119 8.61 -9.54 -18.82
CA SER A 119 8.24 -10.71 -19.61
C SER A 119 7.79 -11.90 -18.75
N ALA A 120 8.03 -11.85 -17.44
CA ALA A 120 7.74 -12.90 -16.48
C ALA A 120 6.60 -12.55 -15.50
N VAL A 121 5.87 -11.45 -15.74
CA VAL A 121 4.73 -11.04 -14.92
C VAL A 121 3.56 -12.02 -15.06
N SER A 122 2.72 -12.06 -14.05
CA SER A 122 1.50 -12.86 -14.01
C SER A 122 0.59 -12.55 -15.21
N PRO A 123 0.01 -13.57 -15.87
CA PRO A 123 -0.97 -13.36 -16.92
C PRO A 123 -2.37 -13.01 -16.39
N VAL A 124 -2.54 -12.96 -15.06
CA VAL A 124 -3.83 -12.65 -14.42
C VAL A 124 -4.21 -11.20 -14.70
N ASP A 125 -5.40 -10.99 -15.26
CA ASP A 125 -5.95 -9.66 -15.44
C ASP A 125 -6.39 -9.08 -14.06
N PRO A 126 -5.83 -7.94 -13.64
CA PRO A 126 -6.18 -7.33 -12.35
C PRO A 126 -7.66 -6.92 -12.25
N GLU A 127 -8.32 -6.57 -13.36
CA GLU A 127 -9.74 -6.23 -13.35
C GLU A 127 -10.63 -7.48 -13.19
N GLU A 128 -10.25 -8.60 -13.79
CA GLU A 128 -10.93 -9.88 -13.58
C GLU A 128 -10.73 -10.40 -12.15
N LEU A 129 -9.53 -10.20 -11.60
CA LEU A 129 -9.23 -10.55 -10.22
C LEU A 129 -10.05 -9.70 -9.24
N LEU A 130 -10.17 -8.39 -9.48
CA LEU A 130 -11.01 -7.51 -8.69
C LEU A 130 -12.48 -7.94 -8.72
N LYS A 131 -13.03 -8.28 -9.90
CA LYS A 131 -14.40 -8.80 -10.01
C LYS A 131 -14.57 -10.09 -9.19
N THR A 132 -13.57 -10.97 -9.25
CA THR A 132 -13.57 -12.20 -8.45
C THR A 132 -13.63 -11.89 -6.96
N PHE A 133 -12.86 -10.92 -6.47
CA PHE A 133 -12.89 -10.51 -5.06
C PHE A 133 -14.24 -9.90 -4.66
N GLN A 134 -14.86 -9.13 -5.55
CA GLN A 134 -16.16 -8.52 -5.30
C GLN A 134 -17.29 -9.56 -5.24
N GLU A 135 -17.24 -10.57 -6.11
CA GLU A 135 -18.28 -11.59 -6.21
C GLU A 135 -18.14 -12.71 -5.16
N LYS A 136 -16.91 -13.15 -4.91
CA LYS A 136 -16.62 -14.33 -4.08
C LYS A 136 -16.04 -13.98 -2.70
N GLY A 137 -15.65 -12.73 -2.50
CA GLY A 137 -14.90 -12.32 -1.32
C GLY A 137 -13.42 -12.63 -1.42
N VAL A 138 -12.72 -12.36 -0.31
CA VAL A 138 -11.29 -12.63 -0.14
C VAL A 138 -11.06 -13.55 1.05
N ASP A 139 -10.22 -14.56 0.85
CA ASP A 139 -9.81 -15.52 1.86
C ASP A 139 -8.41 -16.10 1.53
N HIS A 140 -8.02 -17.17 2.22
CA HIS A 140 -6.75 -17.85 1.96
C HIS A 140 -6.73 -18.72 0.70
N THR A 141 -7.90 -19.03 0.10
CA THR A 141 -8.02 -19.81 -1.14
C THR A 141 -8.01 -18.93 -2.39
N THR A 142 -8.23 -17.64 -2.19
CA THR A 142 -8.20 -16.60 -3.20
C THR A 142 -6.82 -16.53 -3.88
N ALA A 143 -6.81 -16.31 -5.19
CA ALA A 143 -5.57 -16.11 -5.93
C ALA A 143 -4.98 -14.72 -5.59
N TRP A 144 -3.86 -14.70 -4.87
CA TRP A 144 -3.13 -13.48 -4.56
C TRP A 144 -1.93 -13.35 -5.48
N VAL A 145 -1.80 -12.19 -6.12
CA VAL A 145 -0.74 -11.93 -7.10
C VAL A 145 0.06 -10.72 -6.65
N ASN A 146 1.38 -10.85 -6.63
CA ASN A 146 2.32 -9.74 -6.50
C ASN A 146 3.52 -10.04 -7.40
N ASP A 147 3.59 -9.38 -8.56
CA ASP A 147 4.69 -9.56 -9.52
C ASP A 147 6.05 -9.09 -8.98
N LEU A 148 6.07 -8.29 -7.90
CA LEU A 148 7.30 -7.89 -7.23
C LEU A 148 7.83 -8.95 -6.27
N GLU A 149 7.09 -10.03 -6.02
CA GLU A 149 7.50 -11.07 -5.07
C GLU A 149 8.71 -11.86 -5.57
N ALA A 150 8.69 -12.32 -6.82
CA ALA A 150 9.83 -13.02 -7.44
C ALA A 150 11.12 -12.16 -7.43
N PRO A 151 11.13 -10.90 -7.93
CA PRO A 151 12.33 -10.08 -7.85
C PRO A 151 12.72 -9.70 -6.42
N ALA A 152 11.77 -9.61 -5.48
CA ALA A 152 12.09 -9.40 -4.06
C ALA A 152 12.90 -10.59 -3.50
N PHE A 153 12.57 -11.82 -3.89
CA PHE A 153 13.31 -13.03 -3.50
C PHE A 153 14.67 -13.12 -4.18
N GLU A 154 14.82 -12.60 -5.40
CA GLU A 154 16.15 -12.48 -6.02
C GLU A 154 17.06 -11.50 -5.28
N VAL A 155 16.49 -10.37 -4.84
CA VAL A 155 17.24 -9.35 -4.10
C VAL A 155 17.51 -9.78 -2.65
N CYS A 156 16.60 -10.53 -2.03
CA CYS A 156 16.73 -11.06 -0.67
C CYS A 156 16.13 -12.48 -0.57
N PRO A 157 16.94 -13.52 -0.85
CA PRO A 157 16.51 -14.92 -0.81
C PRO A 157 15.91 -15.35 0.54
N GLU A 158 16.33 -14.74 1.64
CA GLU A 158 15.83 -15.02 2.99
C GLU A 158 14.32 -14.73 3.14
N LEU A 159 13.73 -13.88 2.29
CA LEU A 159 12.28 -13.70 2.26
C LEU A 159 11.56 -14.92 1.65
N GLY A 160 12.14 -15.55 0.63
CA GLY A 160 11.64 -16.80 0.07
C GLY A 160 11.70 -17.92 1.11
N ASP A 161 12.82 -18.03 1.81
CA ASP A 161 12.98 -18.98 2.93
C ASP A 161 11.95 -18.74 4.04
N LEU A 162 11.71 -17.48 4.41
CA LEU A 162 10.70 -17.12 5.39
C LEU A 162 9.28 -17.48 4.92
N LYS A 163 8.96 -17.22 3.66
CA LYS A 163 7.66 -17.59 3.08
C LYS A 163 7.45 -19.11 3.14
N SER A 164 8.45 -19.89 2.74
CA SER A 164 8.42 -21.35 2.83
C SER A 164 8.33 -21.86 4.28
N PHE A 165 9.03 -21.21 5.20
CA PHE A 165 8.99 -21.57 6.62
C PHE A 165 7.59 -21.34 7.24
N LEU A 166 6.95 -20.22 6.91
CA LEU A 166 5.60 -19.91 7.40
C LEU A 166 4.52 -20.80 6.77
N ALA A 167 4.68 -21.17 5.49
CA ALA A 167 3.77 -22.09 4.80
C ALA A 167 4.00 -23.57 5.17
N GLY A 168 5.19 -23.90 5.69
CA GLY A 168 5.57 -25.27 6.02
C GLY A 168 4.83 -25.84 7.23
N GLU A 169 4.96 -27.16 7.44
CA GLU A 169 4.20 -27.94 8.42
C GLU A 169 4.24 -27.39 9.86
N GLN A 170 5.30 -26.69 10.24
CA GLN A 170 5.45 -26.12 11.57
C GLN A 170 4.42 -25.02 11.87
N TRP A 171 4.13 -24.16 10.90
CA TRP A 171 3.22 -23.01 11.08
C TRP A 171 1.93 -23.18 10.28
N GLY A 172 2.00 -23.81 9.11
CA GLY A 172 0.85 -24.24 8.33
C GLY A 172 -0.02 -23.08 7.83
N PHE A 173 0.55 -21.89 7.61
CA PHE A 173 -0.23 -20.79 7.05
C PHE A 173 -0.67 -21.14 5.62
N PRO A 174 -1.98 -21.15 5.34
CA PRO A 174 -2.49 -21.60 4.04
C PRO A 174 -2.17 -20.61 2.91
N ALA A 175 -1.95 -19.33 3.26
CA ALA A 175 -1.49 -18.29 2.35
C ALA A 175 -0.43 -17.43 3.04
N VAL A 176 0.68 -17.19 2.35
CA VAL A 176 1.77 -16.30 2.81
C VAL A 176 2.16 -15.41 1.64
N LEU A 177 2.05 -14.10 1.82
CA LEU A 177 2.13 -13.11 0.75
C LEU A 177 3.12 -12.00 1.11
N LEU A 178 3.83 -11.50 0.10
CA LEU A 178 4.55 -10.23 0.21
C LEU A 178 3.61 -9.05 -0.08
N SER A 179 3.66 -8.02 0.76
CA SER A 179 3.01 -6.72 0.50
C SER A 179 4.04 -5.71 -0.03
N GLY A 180 3.78 -5.14 -1.20
CA GLY A 180 4.69 -4.20 -1.85
C GLY A 180 5.96 -4.88 -2.39
N SER A 181 7.12 -4.29 -2.08
CA SER A 181 8.45 -4.67 -2.59
C SER A 181 9.45 -4.97 -1.48
#